data_AF-A0A2N3PL02-F1
#
_entry.id   AF-A0A2N3PL02-F1
#
_cell.length_a   1.000
_cell.length_b   1.000
_cell.length_c   1.000
_cell.angle_alpha   90.00
_cell.angle_beta   90.00
_cell.angle_gamma   90.00
#
_symmetry.space_group_name_H-M   'P 1'
#
loop_
_entity.id
_entity.type
_entity.pdbx_description
1 polymer ?
#
loop_
_entity_poly.entity_id
_entity_poly.type
_entity_poly.pdbx_seq_one_letter_code
_entity_poly.pdbx_strand_id
1 'polypeptide(L)'
;MKEAKIYKSIPLNGSENGSLDFAIIEEPYGVDSQAVVSICASISDTQSWKIHLPLNQIKAVRKALKESKAAHKKLKKESKKGRKACQSEKIKKIPKA
;
A
#
# COMPACT_ATOMS: atom_id res chain seq x y z
N MET A 1 7.66 19.83 -17.27
CA MET A 1 7.69 18.98 -16.05
C MET A 1 9.15 18.64 -15.80
N LYS A 2 9.67 18.88 -14.59
CA LYS A 2 11.07 18.56 -14.26
C LYS A 2 11.32 17.06 -14.42
N GLU A 3 12.48 16.71 -14.94
CA GLU A 3 12.85 15.33 -15.28
C GLU A 3 12.72 14.41 -14.07
N ALA A 4 11.95 13.33 -14.23
CA ALA A 4 11.85 12.27 -13.24
C ALA A 4 12.92 11.22 -13.56
N LYS A 5 13.95 11.10 -12.71
CA LYS A 5 15.00 10.10 -12.90
C LYS A 5 14.57 8.79 -12.27
N ILE A 6 14.16 7.82 -13.10
CA ILE A 6 13.92 6.45 -12.67
C ILE A 6 15.27 5.83 -12.29
N TYR A 7 15.40 5.37 -11.05
CA TYR A 7 16.63 4.76 -10.55
C TYR A 7 16.47 3.28 -10.22
N LYS A 8 15.24 2.79 -10.12
CA LYS A 8 14.96 1.39 -9.85
C LYS A 8 13.62 0.97 -10.44
N SER A 9 13.58 -0.25 -10.96
CA SER A 9 12.35 -0.95 -11.33
C SER A 9 12.36 -2.36 -10.74
N ILE A 10 11.21 -2.86 -10.31
CA ILE A 10 11.01 -4.23 -9.84
C ILE A 10 9.72 -4.82 -10.42
N PRO A 11 9.66 -6.13 -10.70
CA PRO A 11 8.42 -6.77 -11.13
C PRO A 11 7.39 -6.82 -9.99
N LEU A 12 6.12 -6.64 -10.32
CA LEU A 12 5.00 -6.80 -9.39
C LEU A 12 4.61 -8.29 -9.31
N ASN A 13 5.09 -8.98 -8.28
CA ASN A 13 4.78 -10.39 -8.05
C ASN A 13 3.27 -10.63 -7.92
N GLY A 14 2.75 -11.58 -8.72
CA GLY A 14 1.32 -11.91 -8.78
C GLY A 14 0.54 -11.19 -9.87
N SER A 15 1.22 -10.45 -10.75
CA SER A 15 0.66 -9.88 -11.99
C SER A 15 1.45 -10.38 -13.20
N GLU A 16 0.80 -10.49 -14.35
CA GLU A 16 1.42 -11.02 -15.58
C GLU A 16 2.40 -10.03 -16.21
N ASN A 17 2.09 -8.72 -16.18
CA ASN A 17 2.88 -7.63 -16.77
C ASN A 17 2.94 -6.38 -15.88
N GLY A 18 3.06 -6.55 -14.56
CA GLY A 18 3.14 -5.39 -13.65
C GLY A 18 4.57 -5.01 -13.27
N SER A 19 4.84 -3.71 -13.18
CA SER A 19 6.11 -3.13 -12.71
C SER A 19 5.87 -2.15 -11.56
N LEU A 20 6.83 -2.06 -10.64
CA LEU A 20 7.00 -0.93 -9.74
C LEU A 20 8.25 -0.16 -10.12
N ASP A 21 8.07 1.08 -10.54
CA ASP A 21 9.12 2.01 -10.92
C ASP A 21 9.30 3.07 -9.83
N PHE A 22 10.55 3.34 -9.48
CA PHE A 22 10.93 4.31 -8.47
C PHE A 22 11.73 5.43 -9.13
N ALA A 23 11.23 6.65 -9.00
CA ALA A 23 11.87 7.84 -9.52
C ALA A 23 12.10 8.86 -8.40
N ILE A 24 13.13 9.69 -8.56
CA ILE A 24 13.32 10.89 -7.73
C ILE A 24 12.86 12.09 -8.57
N ILE A 25 12.08 12.96 -7.95
CA ILE A 25 11.61 14.21 -8.53
C ILE A 25 12.10 15.34 -7.63
N GLU A 26 12.98 16.17 -8.18
CA GLU A 26 13.43 17.41 -7.56
C GLU A 26 12.36 18.48 -7.69
N GLU A 27 12.10 19.20 -6.61
CA GLU A 27 11.19 20.35 -6.59
C GLU A 27 9.81 20.08 -7.23
N PRO A 28 9.09 19.00 -6.83
CA PRO A 28 7.85 18.56 -7.45
C PRO A 28 6.70 19.56 -7.31
N TYR A 29 6.76 20.47 -6.35
CA TYR A 29 5.70 21.44 -6.03
C TYR A 29 6.12 22.90 -6.27
N GLY A 30 7.24 23.13 -6.96
CA GLY A 30 7.77 24.47 -7.23
C GLY A 30 9.18 24.67 -6.67
N VAL A 31 9.74 25.85 -6.93
CA VAL A 31 11.09 26.24 -6.49
C VAL A 31 11.18 26.13 -4.96
N ASP A 32 12.30 25.60 -4.46
CA ASP A 32 12.59 25.32 -3.04
C ASP A 32 11.74 24.21 -2.38
N SER A 33 10.88 23.51 -3.15
CA SER A 33 10.16 22.36 -2.60
C SER A 33 11.08 21.15 -2.44
N GLN A 34 10.90 20.43 -1.33
CA GLN A 34 11.73 19.27 -1.02
C GLN A 34 11.55 18.16 -2.06
N ALA A 35 12.66 17.50 -2.41
CA ALA A 35 12.64 16.35 -3.30
C ALA A 35 11.80 15.20 -2.73
N VAL A 36 11.12 14.50 -3.63
CA VAL A 36 10.26 13.35 -3.31
C VAL A 36 10.70 12.12 -4.08
N VAL A 37 10.47 10.96 -3.49
CA VAL A 37 10.47 9.68 -4.20
C VAL A 37 9.07 9.46 -4.75
N SER A 38 8.96 9.29 -6.06
CA SER A 38 7.74 8.88 -6.73
C SER A 38 7.77 7.39 -6.99
N ILE A 39 6.75 6.67 -6.52
CA ILE A 39 6.56 5.24 -6.79
C ILE A 39 5.41 5.11 -7.79
N CYS A 40 5.68 4.47 -8.92
CA CYS A 40 4.72 4.20 -9.96
C CYS A 40 4.47 2.69 -10.03
N ALA A 41 3.22 2.24 -9.81
CA ALA A 41 2.83 0.86 -10.07
C ALA A 41 2.07 0.81 -11.40
N SER A 42 2.58 0.05 -12.36
CA SER A 42 1.90 -0.24 -13.63
C SER A 42 1.36 -1.67 -13.59
N ILE A 43 0.11 -1.87 -13.99
CA ILE A 43 -0.50 -3.20 -14.13
C ILE A 43 -1.03 -3.28 -15.56
N SER A 44 -0.31 -3.98 -16.45
CA SER A 44 -0.57 -3.90 -17.89
C SER A 44 -0.44 -2.45 -18.41
N ASP A 45 -0.64 -2.22 -19.71
CA ASP A 45 -0.42 -0.91 -20.37
C ASP A 45 -1.34 0.23 -19.85
N THR A 46 -2.14 0.00 -18.81
CA THR A 46 -3.10 0.97 -18.28
C THR A 46 -3.21 0.95 -16.76
N GLN A 47 -3.28 2.16 -16.19
CA GLN A 47 -3.29 2.52 -14.77
C GLN A 47 -1.93 2.46 -14.06
N SER A 48 -1.31 3.64 -14.03
CA SER A 48 -0.11 3.98 -13.27
C SER A 48 -0.51 4.67 -11.95
N TRP A 49 -0.53 3.95 -10.83
CA TRP A 49 -0.69 4.62 -9.54
C TRP A 49 0.63 5.28 -9.16
N LYS A 50 0.63 6.61 -9.03
CA LYS A 50 1.81 7.41 -8.63
C LYS A 50 1.64 7.89 -7.20
N ILE A 51 2.63 7.64 -6.35
CA ILE A 51 2.66 8.10 -4.96
C ILE A 51 3.91 8.96 -4.76
N HIS A 52 3.73 10.21 -4.34
CA HIS A 52 4.85 11.09 -3.95
C HIS A 52 5.12 10.94 -2.45
N LEU A 53 6.33 10.53 -2.12
CA LEU A 53 6.81 10.36 -0.75
C LEU A 53 7.96 11.32 -0.48
N PRO A 54 7.80 12.29 0.43
CA PRO A 54 8.88 13.16 0.87
C PRO A 54 10.08 12.36 1.37
N LEU A 55 11.29 12.75 0.97
CA LEU A 55 12.52 12.06 1.38
C LEU A 55 12.71 12.07 2.91
N ASN A 56 12.23 13.12 3.58
CA ASN A 56 12.30 13.26 5.04
C ASN A 56 11.46 12.20 5.79
N GLN A 57 10.46 11.58 5.16
CA GLN A 57 9.53 10.62 5.78
C GLN A 57 9.84 9.15 5.43
N ILE A 58 10.86 8.88 4.63
CA ILE A 58 11.18 7.53 4.14
C ILE A 58 11.40 6.52 5.28
N LYS A 59 11.98 6.94 6.41
CA LYS A 59 12.16 6.05 7.58
C LYS A 59 10.81 5.61 8.18
N ALA A 60 9.87 6.53 8.31
CA ALA A 60 8.54 6.24 8.83
C ALA A 60 7.76 5.33 7.87
N VAL A 61 7.81 5.63 6.56
CA VAL A 61 7.18 4.80 5.52
C VAL A 61 7.76 3.39 5.53
N ARG A 62 9.09 3.25 5.58
CA ARG A 62 9.77 1.94 5.67
C ARG A 62 9.30 1.15 6.89
N LYS A 63 9.11 1.81 8.03
CA LYS A 63 8.59 1.15 9.25
C LYS A 63 7.16 0.66 9.04
N ALA A 64 6.27 1.51 8.53
CA ALA A 64 4.89 1.14 8.23
C ALA A 64 4.80 -0.04 7.24
N LEU A 65 5.62 -0.03 6.18
CA LEU A 65 5.69 -1.11 5.19
C LEU A 65 6.15 -2.44 5.82
N LYS A 66 7.11 -2.43 6.76
CA LYS A 66 7.51 -3.65 7.48
C LYS A 66 6.40 -4.22 8.36
N GLU A 67 5.65 -3.34 9.01
CA GLU A 67 4.57 -3.71 9.93
C GLU A 67 3.31 -4.20 9.20
N SER A 68 3.17 -3.89 7.91
CA SER A 68 2.01 -4.24 7.07
C SER A 68 1.61 -5.72 7.15
N LYS A 69 2.57 -6.65 7.12
CA LYS A 69 2.32 -8.10 7.23
C LYS A 69 1.72 -8.47 8.59
N ALA A 70 2.21 -7.85 9.66
CA ALA A 70 1.69 -8.09 11.00
C ALA A 70 0.29 -7.48 11.19
N ALA A 71 0.08 -6.27 10.69
CA ALA A 71 -1.22 -5.61 10.67
C ALA A 71 -2.25 -6.46 9.91
N HIS A 72 -1.91 -6.97 8.73
CA HIS A 72 -2.79 -7.84 7.95
C HIS A 72 -3.23 -9.10 8.73
N LYS A 73 -2.30 -9.75 9.44
CA LYS A 73 -2.61 -10.91 10.29
C LYS A 73 -3.55 -10.56 11.43
N LYS A 74 -3.38 -9.40 12.07
CA LYS A 74 -4.27 -8.92 13.15
C LYS A 74 -5.69 -8.67 12.61
N LEU A 75 -5.81 -7.94 11.51
CA LEU A 75 -7.10 -7.66 10.86
C LEU A 75 -7.84 -8.95 10.46
N LYS A 76 -7.14 -9.94 9.90
CA LYS A 76 -7.73 -11.26 9.58
C LYS A 76 -8.25 -12.01 10.81
N LYS A 77 -7.58 -11.88 11.97
CA LYS A 77 -8.00 -12.51 13.23
C LYS A 77 -9.23 -11.81 13.82
N GLU A 78 -9.28 -10.48 13.76
CA GLU A 78 -10.42 -9.70 14.23
C GLU A 78 -11.67 -9.98 13.39
N SER A 79 -11.55 -10.05 12.06
CA SER A 79 -12.68 -10.45 11.20
C SER A 79 -13.17 -11.88 11.45
N LYS A 80 -12.28 -12.82 11.81
CA LYS A 80 -12.67 -14.20 12.20
C LYS A 80 -13.32 -14.26 13.57
N LYS A 81 -12.87 -13.45 14.53
CA LYS A 81 -13.46 -13.35 15.88
C LYS A 81 -14.87 -12.73 15.82
N GLY A 82 -15.06 -11.70 14.99
CA GLY A 82 -16.38 -11.10 14.74
C GLY A 82 -17.38 -12.07 14.08
N ARG A 83 -16.94 -12.88 13.10
CA ARG A 83 -17.80 -13.91 12.48
C ARG A 83 -18.21 -15.03 13.44
N LYS A 84 -17.32 -15.46 14.35
CA LYS A 84 -17.65 -16.45 15.39
C LYS A 84 -18.63 -15.89 16.43
N ALA A 85 -18.45 -14.64 16.86
CA ALA A 85 -19.36 -13.98 17.80
C ALA A 85 -20.80 -13.84 17.23
N CYS A 86 -20.90 -13.42 15.95
CA CYS A 86 -22.18 -13.29 15.25
C CYS A 86 -22.90 -14.65 15.05
N GLN A 87 -22.15 -15.74 14.86
CA GLN A 87 -22.72 -17.09 14.79
C GLN A 87 -23.22 -17.60 16.15
N SER A 88 -22.49 -17.34 17.24
CA SER A 88 -22.94 -17.73 18.59
C SER A 88 -24.19 -16.98 19.06
N GLU A 89 -24.37 -15.71 18.66
CA GLU A 89 -25.59 -14.96 18.97
C GLU A 89 -26.80 -15.42 18.14
N LYS A 90 -26.60 -15.85 16.88
CA LYS A 90 -27.68 -16.43 16.07
C LYS A 90 -28.18 -17.76 16.62
N ILE A 91 -27.30 -18.62 17.15
CA ILE A 91 -27.70 -19.92 17.72
C ILE A 91 -28.48 -19.74 19.04
N LYS A 92 -28.18 -18.70 19.82
CA LYS A 92 -28.83 -18.44 21.13
C LYS A 92 -30.22 -17.78 21.02
N LYS A 93 -30.57 -17.21 19.87
CA LYS A 93 -31.86 -16.53 19.60
C LYS A 93 -32.91 -17.40 18.90
N ILE A 94 -32.60 -18.67 18.61
CA ILE A 94 -33.60 -19.61 18.06
C ILE A 94 -34.41 -20.15 19.25
N PRO A 95 -35.71 -19.85 19.36
CA PRO A 95 -36.53 -20.43 20.41
C PRO A 95 -36.61 -21.95 20.20
N LYS A 96 -36.35 -22.73 21.25
CA LYS A 96 -36.61 -24.17 21.24
C LYS A 96 -38.12 -24.35 21.11
N ALA A 97 -38.54 -24.99 20.01
CA ALA A 97 -39.90 -25.44 19.78
C ALA A 97 -40.27 -26.59 20.73
#